data_AF-A0A7W1GHS5-F1
#
_entry.id   AF-A0A7W1GHS5-F1
#
_cell.length_a   1.000
_cell.length_b   1.000
_cell.length_c   1.000
_cell.angle_alpha   90.00
_cell.angle_beta   90.00
_cell.angle_gamma   90.00
#
_symmetry.space_group_name_H-M   'P 1'
#
loop_
_entity.id
_entity.type
_entity.pdbx_description
1 polymer ?
#
loop_
_entity_poly.entity_id
_entity_poly.type
_entity_poly.pdbx_seq_one_letter_code
_entity_poly.pdbx_strand_id
1 'polypeptide(L)'
;MKQGEWKARTKRDLMIEVWEHLDCESVGAKELETIAAVVREQFGDGAIESPASVARLLADEGAELRHAEVLELDVRWRSNDPYEAMFRNVLKFSDFE
;
A
#
# COMPACT_ATOMS: atom_id res chain seq x y z
N MET A 1 -12.83 -17.65 0.92
CA MET A 1 -11.91 -18.78 1.17
C MET A 1 -11.50 -18.73 2.64
N LYS A 2 -11.14 -19.85 3.29
CA LYS A 2 -10.57 -19.78 4.65
C LYS A 2 -9.24 -19.00 4.56
N GLN A 3 -8.92 -18.21 5.59
CA GLN A 3 -7.72 -17.34 5.74
C GLN A 3 -6.35 -18.07 5.67
N GLY A 4 -6.23 -19.22 4.99
CA GLY A 4 -5.06 -20.11 5.10
C GLY A 4 -4.40 -20.57 3.81
N GLU A 5 -4.94 -20.30 2.60
CA GLU A 5 -4.27 -20.70 1.35
C GLU A 5 -4.45 -19.66 0.25
N TRP A 6 -3.76 -18.52 0.40
CA TRP A 6 -3.42 -17.70 -0.76
C TRP A 6 -2.49 -18.51 -1.67
N LYS A 7 -2.78 -18.55 -2.96
CA LYS A 7 -1.98 -19.32 -3.94
C LYS A 7 -0.74 -18.55 -4.40
N ALA A 8 -0.80 -17.22 -4.32
CA ALA A 8 0.25 -16.33 -4.72
C ALA A 8 1.59 -16.66 -4.04
N ARG A 9 2.64 -16.72 -4.87
CA ARG A 9 4.02 -16.97 -4.41
C ARG A 9 4.83 -15.69 -4.26
N THR A 10 4.36 -14.60 -4.88
CA THR A 10 4.99 -13.28 -4.82
C THR A 10 4.04 -12.29 -4.17
N LYS A 11 4.59 -11.22 -3.59
CA LYS A 11 3.78 -10.14 -3.00
C LYS A 11 2.88 -9.46 -4.03
N ARG A 12 3.33 -9.33 -5.28
CA ARG A 12 2.55 -8.72 -6.37
C ARG A 12 1.32 -9.58 -6.67
N ASP A 13 1.53 -10.88 -6.89
CA ASP A 13 0.43 -11.81 -7.17
C ASP A 13 -0.54 -11.86 -5.99
N LEU A 14 -0.04 -11.76 -4.75
CA LEU A 14 -0.90 -11.75 -3.56
C LEU A 14 -1.78 -10.49 -3.51
N MET A 15 -1.22 -9.33 -3.83
CA MET A 15 -2.00 -8.08 -3.89
C MET A 15 -3.16 -8.18 -4.90
N ILE A 16 -2.90 -8.79 -6.05
CA ILE A 16 -3.91 -9.03 -7.10
C ILE A 16 -4.94 -10.07 -6.64
N GLU A 17 -4.48 -11.22 -6.12
CA GLU A 17 -5.36 -12.31 -5.65
C GLU A 17 -6.29 -11.84 -4.53
N VAL A 18 -5.80 -11.01 -3.61
CA VAL A 18 -6.62 -10.42 -2.56
C VAL A 18 -7.66 -9.47 -3.14
N TRP A 19 -7.28 -8.62 -4.09
CA TRP A 19 -8.23 -7.72 -4.75
C TRP A 19 -9.32 -8.49 -5.51
N GLU A 20 -8.95 -9.51 -6.29
CA GLU A 20 -9.92 -10.41 -6.94
C GLU A 20 -10.84 -11.10 -5.92
N HIS A 21 -10.31 -11.46 -4.75
CA HIS A 21 -11.12 -12.05 -3.67
C HIS A 21 -12.09 -11.07 -3.01
N LEU A 22 -11.77 -9.77 -3.01
CA LEU A 22 -12.66 -8.72 -2.52
C LEU A 22 -13.83 -8.45 -3.47
N ASP A 23 -13.76 -8.96 -4.72
CA ASP A 23 -14.83 -8.91 -5.72
C ASP A 23 -15.37 -7.48 -5.92
N CYS A 24 -14.44 -6.53 -6.14
CA CYS A 24 -14.75 -5.11 -6.26
C CYS A 24 -14.09 -4.48 -7.48
N GLU A 25 -14.87 -3.74 -8.26
CA GLU A 25 -14.39 -3.04 -9.46
C GLU A 25 -13.62 -1.76 -9.10
N SER A 26 -13.97 -1.12 -7.98
CA SER A 26 -13.32 0.11 -7.50
C SER A 26 -12.51 -0.10 -6.23
N VAL A 27 -11.31 0.49 -6.20
CA VAL A 27 -10.34 0.38 -5.12
C VAL A 27 -10.12 1.74 -4.45
N GLY A 28 -10.20 1.77 -3.13
CA GLY A 28 -9.87 2.94 -2.31
C GLY A 28 -9.22 2.53 -0.99
N ALA A 29 -9.41 3.32 0.06
CA ALA A 29 -8.60 3.17 1.28
C ALA A 29 -8.81 1.80 1.96
N LYS A 30 -10.06 1.36 2.06
CA LYS A 30 -10.42 0.12 2.75
C LYS A 30 -9.82 -1.13 2.09
N GLU A 31 -9.88 -1.19 0.75
CA GLU A 31 -9.34 -2.31 -0.01
C GLU A 31 -7.81 -2.34 0.09
N LEU A 32 -7.17 -1.17 -0.05
CA LEU A 32 -5.72 -1.05 0.07
C LEU A 32 -5.21 -1.42 1.48
N GLU A 33 -5.92 -1.02 2.54
CA GLU A 33 -5.61 -1.41 3.92
C GLU A 33 -5.78 -2.92 4.12
N THR A 34 -6.81 -3.52 3.52
CA THR A 34 -7.04 -4.97 3.57
C THR A 34 -5.92 -5.74 2.87
N ILE A 35 -5.54 -5.31 1.67
CA ILE A 35 -4.41 -5.87 0.91
C ILE A 35 -3.12 -5.73 1.72
N ALA A 36 -2.84 -4.55 2.29
CA ALA A 36 -1.66 -4.33 3.11
C ALA A 36 -1.64 -5.24 4.35
N ALA A 37 -2.78 -5.48 5.00
CA ALA A 37 -2.89 -6.38 6.13
C ALA A 37 -2.56 -7.83 5.75
N VAL A 38 -3.10 -8.31 4.62
CA VAL A 38 -2.83 -9.67 4.12
C VAL A 38 -1.37 -9.83 3.68
N VAL A 39 -0.81 -8.84 2.98
CA VAL A 39 0.60 -8.85 2.58
C VAL A 39 1.50 -8.85 3.81
N ARG A 40 1.18 -8.06 4.85
CA ARG A 40 1.90 -8.06 6.12
C ARG A 40 1.84 -9.42 6.79
N GLU A 41 0.68 -10.06 6.84
CA GLU A 41 0.49 -11.37 7.46
C GLU A 41 1.33 -12.45 6.74
N GLN A 42 1.36 -12.42 5.41
CA GLN A 42 2.04 -13.43 4.60
C GLN A 42 3.56 -13.22 4.49
N PHE A 43 4.01 -11.97 4.37
CA PHE A 43 5.40 -11.63 4.02
C PHE A 43 6.11 -10.72 5.03
N GLY A 44 5.43 -10.24 6.08
CA GLY A 44 5.97 -9.37 7.12
C GLY A 44 5.94 -7.88 6.79
N ASP A 45 6.28 -7.03 7.77
CA ASP A 45 6.18 -5.56 7.66
C ASP A 45 7.03 -4.96 6.54
N GLY A 46 8.20 -5.54 6.25
CA GLY A 46 9.09 -5.06 5.18
C GLY A 46 8.57 -5.31 3.76
N ALA A 47 7.50 -6.09 3.60
CA ALA A 47 6.90 -6.39 2.30
C ALA A 47 5.79 -5.40 1.92
N ILE A 48 5.34 -4.57 2.86
CA ILE A 48 4.27 -3.60 2.65
C ILE A 48 4.77 -2.49 1.74
N GLU A 49 3.98 -2.17 0.73
CA GLU A 49 4.26 -1.07 -0.19
C GLU A 49 3.37 0.13 0.10
N SER A 50 3.75 1.29 -0.44
CA SER A 50 2.94 2.50 -0.31
C SER A 50 1.55 2.28 -0.92
N PRO A 51 0.49 2.87 -0.33
CA PRO A 51 -0.86 2.81 -0.90
C PRO A 51 -0.90 3.23 -2.38
N ALA A 52 -0.13 4.25 -2.79
CA ALA A 52 -0.04 4.64 -4.20
C ALA A 52 0.63 3.58 -5.09
N SER A 53 1.66 2.89 -4.61
CA SER A 53 2.30 1.79 -5.35
C SER A 53 1.32 0.65 -5.62
N VAL A 54 0.57 0.25 -4.58
CA VAL A 54 -0.43 -0.83 -4.69
C VAL A 54 -1.60 -0.38 -5.56
N ALA A 55 -2.10 0.85 -5.40
CA ALA A 55 -3.18 1.36 -6.25
C ALA A 55 -2.78 1.40 -7.73
N ARG A 56 -1.54 1.82 -8.04
CA ARG A 56 -1.02 1.77 -9.40
C ARG A 56 -0.99 0.35 -9.95
N LEU A 57 -0.47 -0.60 -9.17
CA LEU A 57 -0.46 -2.01 -9.54
C LEU A 57 -1.86 -2.48 -9.93
N LEU A 58 -2.87 -2.21 -9.11
CA LEU A 58 -4.24 -2.65 -9.37
C LEU A 58 -4.88 -1.93 -10.56
N ALA A 59 -4.56 -0.65 -10.77
CA ALA A 59 -4.99 0.08 -11.95
C ALA A 59 -4.39 -0.47 -13.25
N ASP A 60 -3.12 -0.91 -13.21
CA ASP A 60 -2.49 -1.59 -14.36
C ASP A 60 -3.20 -2.92 -14.69
N GLU A 61 -3.84 -3.57 -13.70
CA GLU A 61 -4.68 -4.77 -13.87
C GLU A 61 -6.17 -4.45 -14.16
N GLY A 62 -6.55 -3.17 -14.19
CA GLY A 62 -7.88 -2.70 -14.61
C GLY A 62 -8.81 -2.19 -13.50
N ALA A 63 -8.35 -2.07 -12.25
CA ALA A 63 -9.15 -1.53 -11.16
C ALA A 63 -9.44 -0.03 -11.34
N GLU A 64 -10.68 0.39 -11.07
CA GLU A 64 -11.02 1.82 -10.99
C GLU A 64 -10.58 2.39 -9.64
N LEU A 65 -9.89 3.53 -9.64
CA LEU A 65 -9.36 4.12 -8.41
C LEU A 65 -10.27 5.20 -7.85
N ARG A 66 -10.63 5.07 -6.56
CA ARG A 66 -11.21 6.18 -5.77
C ARG A 66 -10.08 7.11 -5.35
N HIS A 67 -9.58 7.90 -6.31
CA HIS A 67 -8.34 8.69 -6.19
C HIS A 67 -8.25 9.54 -4.91
N ALA A 68 -9.35 10.14 -4.45
CA ALA A 68 -9.36 10.93 -3.23
C ALA A 68 -8.94 10.10 -1.99
N GLU A 69 -9.52 8.90 -1.83
CA GLU A 69 -9.20 7.98 -0.74
C GLU A 69 -7.77 7.45 -0.84
N VAL A 70 -7.33 7.10 -2.06
CA VAL A 70 -5.98 6.60 -2.31
C VAL A 70 -4.94 7.65 -1.91
N LEU A 71 -5.12 8.90 -2.36
CA LEU A 71 -4.19 10.00 -2.05
C LEU A 71 -4.17 10.32 -0.56
N GLU A 72 -5.33 10.35 0.10
CA GLU A 72 -5.41 10.62 1.53
C GLU A 72 -4.72 9.52 2.36
N LEU A 73 -4.94 8.24 2.01
CA LEU A 73 -4.27 7.12 2.66
C LEU A 73 -2.75 7.16 2.45
N ASP A 74 -2.30 7.49 1.23
CA ASP A 74 -0.88 7.57 0.88
C ASP A 74 -0.15 8.74 1.58
N VAL A 75 -0.82 9.88 1.75
CA VAL A 75 -0.31 11.01 2.57
C VAL A 75 -0.15 10.59 4.04
N ARG A 76 -1.16 9.91 4.60
CA ARG A 76 -1.10 9.40 5.98
C ARG A 76 0.04 8.39 6.13
N TRP A 77 0.22 7.49 5.16
CA TRP A 77 1.28 6.48 5.16
C TRP A 77 2.68 7.13 5.21
N ARG A 78 2.95 8.14 4.37
CA ARG A 78 4.25 8.86 4.38
C ARG A 78 4.47 9.62 5.67
N SER A 79 3.46 10.34 6.13
CA SER A 79 3.53 11.13 7.37
C SER A 79 3.82 10.28 8.62
N ASN A 80 3.56 8.97 8.54
CA ASN A 80 3.79 8.03 9.63
C ASN A 80 5.19 7.38 9.58
N ASP A 81 6.03 7.73 8.60
CA ASP A 81 7.43 7.32 8.57
C ASP A 81 8.20 8.06 9.69
N PRO A 82 8.71 7.33 10.70
CA PRO A 82 9.39 7.93 11.85
C PRO A 82 10.66 8.69 11.47
N TYR A 83 11.21 8.46 10.27
CA TYR A 83 12.37 9.17 9.77
C TYR A 83 12.01 10.40 8.95
N GLU A 84 10.77 10.57 8.45
CA GLU A 84 10.42 11.75 7.65
C GLU A 84 10.61 13.05 8.45
N ALA A 85 10.20 13.06 9.72
CA ALA A 85 10.41 14.19 10.62
C ALA A 85 11.91 14.42 10.90
N MET A 86 12.71 13.35 11.03
CA MET A 86 14.15 13.47 11.28
C MET A 86 14.90 14.00 10.05
N PHE A 87 14.63 13.47 8.86
CA PHE A 87 15.23 13.93 7.61
C PHE A 87 14.85 15.36 7.25
N ARG A 88 13.58 15.75 7.46
CA ARG A 88 13.13 17.13 7.23
C ARG A 88 13.89 18.14 8.09
N ASN A 89 14.24 17.76 9.32
CA ASN A 89 15.00 18.62 10.22
C ASN A 89 16.49 18.63 9.87
N VAL A 90 17.09 17.49 9.53
CA VAL A 90 18.50 17.41 9.09
C VAL A 90 18.77 18.32 7.88
N LEU A 91 17.87 18.35 6.89
CA LEU A 91 18.01 19.22 5.72
C LEU A 91 17.82 20.72 6.00
N LYS A 92 17.12 21.08 7.09
CA LYS A 92 16.98 22.49 7.52
C LYS A 92 18.22 23.04 8.22
N PHE A 93 19.11 22.18 8.72
CA PHE A 93 20.36 22.58 9.38
C PHE A 93 21.56 22.60 8.43
N SER A 94 21.39 22.20 7.17
CA SER A 94 22.39 22.39 6.13
C SER A 94 22.18 23.75 5.46
N ASP A 95 22.47 24.83 6.19
CA ASP A 95 22.96 26.03 5.54
C ASP A 95 24.29 25.64 4.88
N PHE A 96 24.26 25.48 3.56
CA PHE A 96 25.48 25.32 2.77
C PHE A 96 26.19 26.69 2.77
N GLU A 97 27.25 26.83 3.56
CA GLU A 97 28.30 27.85 3.33
C GLU A 97 29.20 27.46 2.15
#